data_AF-A0A5B7E2L7-F1
#
_entry.id   AF-A0A5B7E2L7-F1
#
_cell.length_a   1.000
_cell.length_b   1.000
_cell.length_c   1.000
_cell.angle_alpha   90.00
_cell.angle_beta   90.00
_cell.angle_gamma   90.00
#
_symmetry.space_group_name_H-M   'P 1'
#
loop_
_entity.id
_entity.type
_entity.pdbx_description
1 polymer ?
#
loop_
_entity_poly.entity_id
_entity_poly.type
_entity_poly.pdbx_seq_one_letter_code
_entity_poly.pdbx_strand_id
1 'polypeptide(L)'
;MSGGSTHTVLLDRMESKAFRFINSPPLTDCVQPLSHFRNVTHLYIFYRYFHANCSTDRANCILPLLLRLRCTRLSSSSHSYSVQLTNARVNQHSHSFIPFSGKLWNSLPTSVFLSSYDFTSFKREVSRHFSLNLR
;
A
#
# COMPACT_ATOMS: atom_id res chain seq x y z
N MET A 1 -14.20 16.86 17.42
CA MET A 1 -15.06 16.02 16.58
C MET A 1 -15.01 16.58 15.16
N SER A 2 -14.24 15.99 14.25
CA SER A 2 -14.17 16.44 12.85
C SER A 2 -14.58 15.27 11.96
N GLY A 3 -15.83 15.33 11.47
CA GLY A 3 -16.41 14.41 10.51
C GLY A 3 -15.88 14.64 9.11
N GLY A 4 -14.56 14.62 8.94
CA GLY A 4 -13.92 14.63 7.63
C GLY A 4 -13.94 13.23 7.04
N SER A 5 -15.07 12.81 6.49
CA SER A 5 -15.08 11.67 5.57
C SER A 5 -14.10 12.01 4.45
N THR A 6 -12.92 11.37 4.46
CA THR A 6 -11.92 11.54 3.40
C THR A 6 -12.62 11.27 2.07
N HIS A 7 -12.44 12.14 1.08
CA HIS A 7 -13.15 12.09 -0.22
C HIS A 7 -13.13 10.68 -0.86
N THR A 8 -12.12 9.88 -0.55
CA THR A 8 -11.99 8.47 -0.95
C THR A 8 -13.06 7.53 -0.39
N VAL A 9 -13.51 7.75 0.86
CA VAL A 9 -14.57 6.95 1.50
C VAL A 9 -15.92 7.18 0.82
N LEU A 10 -16.16 8.39 0.29
CA LEU A 10 -17.36 8.68 -0.49
C LEU A 10 -17.35 7.92 -1.81
N LEU A 11 -16.21 7.87 -2.49
CA LEU A 11 -16.05 7.10 -3.73
C LEU A 11 -16.31 5.60 -3.52
N ASP A 12 -15.79 5.02 -2.44
CA ASP A 12 -16.01 3.61 -2.12
C ASP A 12 -17.49 3.31 -1.82
N ARG A 13 -18.17 4.25 -1.17
CA ARG A 13 -19.63 4.15 -0.94
C ARG A 13 -20.41 4.26 -2.25
N MET A 14 -19.99 5.13 -3.15
CA MET A 14 -20.62 5.27 -4.47
C MET A 14 -20.44 4.00 -5.31
N GLU A 15 -19.23 3.43 -5.32
CA GLU A 15 -18.93 2.14 -5.97
C GLU A 15 -19.79 1.02 -5.40
N SER A 16 -19.82 0.90 -4.06
CA SER A 16 -20.66 -0.11 -3.38
C SER A 16 -22.15 0.06 -3.71
N LYS A 17 -22.63 1.31 -3.84
CA LYS A 17 -24.01 1.60 -4.23
C LYS A 17 -24.28 1.24 -5.70
N ALA A 18 -23.32 1.47 -6.59
CA ALA A 18 -23.43 1.10 -8.01
C ALA A 18 -23.48 -0.42 -8.19
N PHE A 19 -22.63 -1.19 -7.50
CA PHE A 19 -22.68 -2.66 -7.53
C PHE A 19 -24.03 -3.21 -7.05
N ARG A 20 -24.57 -2.64 -5.97
CA ARG A 20 -25.92 -2.96 -5.46
C ARG A 20 -27.06 -2.50 -6.38
N PHE A 21 -26.82 -1.56 -7.28
CA PHE A 21 -27.83 -1.13 -8.24
C PHE A 21 -27.87 -2.09 -9.43
N ILE A 22 -26.69 -2.50 -9.91
CA ILE A 22 -26.53 -3.43 -11.04
C ILE A 22 -27.01 -4.84 -10.71
N ASN A 23 -26.85 -5.31 -9.47
CA ASN A 23 -27.37 -6.60 -8.95
C ASN A 23 -27.05 -7.84 -9.82
N SER A 24 -25.91 -7.87 -10.51
CA SER A 24 -25.45 -9.03 -11.27
C SER A 24 -24.06 -9.46 -10.83
N PRO A 25 -23.96 -10.45 -9.92
CA PRO A 25 -22.69 -10.96 -9.41
C PRO A 25 -21.65 -11.31 -10.48
N PRO A 26 -22.01 -11.95 -11.62
CA PRO A 26 -21.03 -12.29 -12.65
C PRO A 26 -20.32 -11.06 -13.25
N LEU A 27 -21.00 -9.92 -13.31
CA LEU A 27 -20.46 -8.68 -13.87
C LEU A 27 -19.72 -7.85 -12.82
N THR A 28 -20.20 -7.85 -11.57
CA THR A 28 -19.59 -7.05 -10.49
C THR A 28 -18.36 -7.72 -9.88
N ASP A 29 -18.33 -9.05 -9.79
CA ASP A 29 -17.24 -9.78 -9.13
C ASP A 29 -15.94 -9.78 -9.95
N CYS A 30 -16.03 -9.51 -11.24
CA CYS A 30 -14.87 -9.36 -12.12
C CYS A 30 -14.20 -7.99 -11.99
N VAL A 31 -14.88 -7.01 -11.38
CA VAL A 31 -14.39 -5.63 -11.25
C VAL A 31 -13.57 -5.49 -9.97
N GLN A 32 -12.31 -5.11 -10.11
CA GLN A 32 -11.47 -4.81 -8.96
C GLN A 32 -11.96 -3.51 -8.27
N PRO A 33 -12.09 -3.49 -6.94
CA PRO A 33 -12.63 -2.33 -6.23
C PRO A 33 -11.67 -1.13 -6.33
N LEU A 34 -12.18 0.10 -6.25
CA LEU A 34 -11.36 1.32 -6.32
C LEU A 34 -10.29 1.36 -5.23
N SER A 35 -10.57 0.78 -4.05
CA SER A 35 -9.61 0.64 -2.96
C SER A 35 -8.39 -0.19 -3.36
N HIS A 36 -8.57 -1.24 -4.16
CA HIS A 36 -7.50 -2.06 -4.70
C HIS A 36 -6.57 -1.23 -5.59
N PHE A 37 -7.13 -0.49 -6.55
CA PHE A 37 -6.34 0.35 -7.45
C PHE A 37 -5.52 1.41 -6.72
N ARG A 38 -6.10 2.04 -5.69
CA ARG A 38 -5.39 3.04 -4.88
C ARG A 38 -4.23 2.42 -4.11
N ASN A 39 -4.43 1.24 -3.51
CA ASN A 39 -3.38 0.53 -2.79
C ASN A 39 -2.22 0.10 -3.70
N VAL A 40 -2.54 -0.49 -4.86
CA VAL A 40 -1.54 -0.88 -5.87
C VAL A 40 -0.76 0.35 -6.34
N THR A 41 -1.45 1.46 -6.62
CA THR A 41 -0.83 2.71 -7.08
C THR A 41 0.09 3.31 -6.02
N HIS A 42 -0.34 3.34 -4.75
CA HIS A 42 0.50 3.83 -3.66
C HIS A 42 1.79 3.04 -3.54
N LEU A 43 1.72 1.70 -3.55
CA LEU A 43 2.90 0.83 -3.49
C LEU A 43 3.78 0.95 -4.72
N TYR A 44 3.19 1.08 -5.90
CA TYR A 44 3.90 1.23 -7.15
C TYR A 44 4.73 2.52 -7.20
N ILE A 45 4.13 3.64 -6.76
CA ILE A 45 4.84 4.90 -6.62
C ILE A 45 5.93 4.76 -5.55
N PHE A 46 5.59 4.16 -4.40
CA PHE A 46 6.53 3.96 -3.29
C PHE A 46 7.73 3.09 -3.70
N TYR A 47 7.53 2.05 -4.51
CA TYR A 47 8.58 1.20 -5.06
C TYR A 47 9.56 1.99 -5.93
N ARG A 48 9.08 2.94 -6.75
CA ARG A 48 9.94 3.85 -7.52
C ARG A 48 10.76 4.76 -6.60
N TYR A 49 10.14 5.28 -5.54
CA TYR A 49 10.83 6.11 -4.55
C TYR A 49 11.91 5.32 -3.81
N PHE A 50 11.60 4.08 -3.40
CA PHE A 50 12.50 3.21 -2.66
C PHE A 50 13.77 2.88 -3.44
N HIS A 51 13.67 2.61 -4.74
CA HIS A 51 14.82 2.32 -5.61
C HIS A 51 15.53 3.58 -6.16
N ALA A 52 15.26 4.76 -5.61
CA ALA A 52 15.97 6.01 -5.92
C ALA A 52 15.98 6.45 -7.40
N ASN A 53 14.99 6.05 -8.19
CA ASN A 53 14.79 6.58 -9.56
C ASN A 53 14.18 8.00 -9.56
N CYS A 54 14.22 8.71 -8.43
CA CYS A 54 13.76 10.09 -8.30
C CYS A 54 14.95 11.01 -8.04
N SER A 55 14.87 12.24 -8.58
CA SER A 55 15.88 13.29 -8.43
C SER A 55 16.43 13.35 -7.00
N THR A 56 17.75 13.49 -6.87
CA THR A 56 18.54 13.49 -5.63
C THR A 56 17.97 14.41 -4.54
N ASP A 57 17.26 15.47 -4.94
CA ASP A 57 16.56 16.42 -4.07
C ASP A 57 15.49 15.78 -3.16
N ARG A 58 14.84 14.69 -3.60
CA ARG A 58 13.76 14.00 -2.86
C ARG A 58 14.22 12.83 -2.00
N ALA A 59 15.52 12.49 -2.00
CA ALA A 59 16.05 11.39 -1.22
C ALA A 59 15.88 11.60 0.31
N ASN A 60 15.83 12.87 0.75
CA ASN A 60 15.64 13.24 2.17
C ASN A 60 14.26 12.88 2.73
N CYS A 61 13.26 12.59 1.88
CA CYS A 61 11.92 12.18 2.30
C CYS A 61 11.73 10.66 2.37
N ILE A 62 12.77 9.88 2.03
CA ILE A 62 12.68 8.41 2.02
C ILE A 62 12.75 7.91 3.46
N LEU A 63 11.75 7.12 3.86
CA LEU A 63 11.78 6.43 5.15
C LEU A 63 13.00 5.51 5.17
N PRO A 64 13.91 5.65 6.15
CA PRO A 64 15.09 4.79 6.21
C PRO A 64 14.67 3.32 6.31
N LEU A 65 15.50 2.45 5.74
CA LEU A 65 15.36 1.02 5.91
C LEU A 65 15.31 0.67 7.41
N LEU A 66 14.44 -0.27 7.77
CA LEU A 66 14.25 -0.66 9.15
C LEU A 66 15.46 -1.48 9.62
N LEU A 67 16.46 -0.80 10.18
CA LEU A 67 17.60 -1.44 10.83
C LEU A 67 17.19 -1.93 12.23
N ARG A 68 17.09 -3.25 12.40
CA ARG A 68 16.83 -3.85 13.72
C ARG A 68 18.12 -4.28 14.38
N LEU A 69 18.45 -3.61 15.48
CA LEU A 69 19.56 -4.00 16.36
C LEU A 69 19.24 -5.19 17.28
N ARG A 70 17.95 -5.56 17.42
CA ARG A 70 17.49 -6.66 18.27
C ARG A 70 16.43 -7.50 17.57
N CYS A 71 16.57 -8.81 17.65
CA CYS A 71 15.60 -9.78 17.15
C CYS A 71 14.50 -9.98 18.20
N THR A 72 13.27 -9.52 17.92
CA THR A 72 12.07 -9.74 18.74
C THR A 72 11.04 -10.57 17.96
N ARG A 73 9.97 -11.08 18.59
CA ARG A 73 8.95 -11.88 17.87
C ARG A 73 8.32 -11.13 16.69
N LEU A 74 8.09 -9.82 16.83
CA LEU A 74 7.63 -8.94 15.76
C LEU A 74 8.69 -8.70 14.68
N SER A 75 9.97 -8.97 15.00
CA SER A 75 11.04 -8.84 14.04
C SER A 75 11.06 -9.97 13.02
N SER A 76 10.75 -11.19 13.48
CA SER A 76 10.74 -12.40 12.66
C SER A 76 9.63 -12.42 11.62
N SER A 77 8.58 -11.60 11.79
CA SER A 77 7.46 -11.51 10.86
C SER A 77 7.61 -10.42 9.79
N SER A 78 8.72 -9.68 9.77
CA SER A 78 8.95 -8.62 8.76
C SER A 78 9.94 -9.07 7.69
N HIS A 79 9.77 -8.56 6.48
CA HIS A 79 10.63 -8.87 5.34
C HIS A 79 11.86 -7.95 5.30
N SER A 80 12.90 -8.36 4.57
CA SER A 80 14.19 -7.65 4.50
C SER A 80 14.10 -6.22 3.91
N TYR A 81 13.01 -5.92 3.18
CA TYR A 81 12.76 -4.60 2.59
C TYR A 81 11.89 -3.69 3.49
N SER A 82 11.58 -4.10 4.72
CA SER A 82 10.71 -3.29 5.58
C SER A 82 11.33 -1.93 5.89
N VAL A 83 10.50 -0.89 5.87
CA VAL A 83 10.88 0.51 6.13
C VAL A 83 10.51 0.93 7.55
N GLN A 84 11.33 1.78 8.16
CA GLN A 84 11.07 2.28 9.50
C GLN A 84 9.91 3.28 9.45
N LEU A 85 8.80 2.97 10.11
CA LEU A 85 7.69 3.89 10.26
C LEU A 85 7.94 4.80 11.46
N THR A 86 7.98 6.11 11.24
CA THR A 86 7.92 7.09 12.33
C THR A 86 6.54 7.01 12.96
N ASN A 87 6.48 6.66 14.25
CA ASN A 87 5.25 6.70 15.03
C ASN A 87 4.85 8.18 15.20
N ALA A 88 4.13 8.73 14.23
CA ALA A 88 3.47 10.01 14.40
C ALA A 88 2.43 9.82 15.51
N ARG A 89 2.74 10.30 16.72
CA ARG A 89 1.85 10.23 17.90
C ARG A 89 0.47 10.87 17.65
N VAL A 90 0.34 11.61 16.54
CA VAL A 90 -0.90 12.23 16.07
C VAL A 90 -1.34 11.54 14.78
N ASN A 91 -2.51 10.87 14.82
CA ASN A 91 -3.16 10.20 13.68
C ASN A 91 -3.41 11.11 12.46
N GLN A 92 -3.22 12.42 12.60
CA GLN A 92 -3.44 13.44 11.58
C GLN A 92 -2.69 13.17 10.26
N HIS A 93 -1.53 12.51 10.31
CA HIS A 93 -0.72 12.22 9.12
C HIS A 93 -0.80 10.77 8.67
N SER A 94 -1.58 9.92 9.33
CA SER A 94 -1.66 8.48 9.02
C SER A 94 -2.14 8.17 7.59
N HIS A 95 -2.92 9.09 7.01
CA HIS A 95 -3.42 9.02 5.64
C HIS A 95 -2.52 9.72 4.61
N SER A 96 -1.44 10.35 5.04
CA SER A 96 -0.45 10.94 4.12
C SER A 96 0.28 9.84 3.35
N PHE A 97 0.72 10.16 2.13
CA PHE A 97 1.31 9.20 1.19
C PHE A 97 2.42 8.33 1.81
N ILE A 98 3.41 8.94 2.47
CA ILE A 98 4.58 8.25 3.03
C ILE A 98 4.22 7.27 4.16
N PRO A 99 3.56 7.68 5.27
CA PRO A 99 3.21 6.75 6.35
C PRO A 99 2.19 5.70 5.94
N PHE A 100 1.22 6.04 5.07
CA PHE A 100 0.25 5.08 4.56
C PHE A 100 0.95 4.02 3.68
N SER A 101 1.75 4.44 2.70
CA SER A 101 2.44 3.53 1.79
C SER A 101 3.47 2.68 2.51
N GLY A 102 4.20 3.24 3.49
CA GLY A 102 5.14 2.47 4.30
C GLY A 102 4.46 1.38 5.14
N LYS A 103 3.27 1.67 5.71
CA LYS A 103 2.48 0.66 6.43
C LYS A 103 2.02 -0.45 5.49
N LEU A 104 1.52 -0.08 4.32
CA LEU A 104 1.07 -1.02 3.31
C LEU A 104 2.24 -1.88 2.79
N TRP A 105 3.39 -1.26 2.53
CA TRP A 105 4.62 -1.92 2.11
C TRP A 105 5.08 -2.96 3.12
N ASN A 106 5.12 -2.62 4.40
CA ASN A 106 5.53 -3.54 5.47
C ASN A 106 4.55 -4.70 5.70
N SER A 107 3.31 -4.60 5.19
CA SER A 107 2.33 -5.70 5.25
C SER A 107 2.47 -6.71 4.10
N LEU A 108 3.26 -6.40 3.07
CA LEU A 108 3.46 -7.29 1.94
C LEU A 108 4.33 -8.50 2.32
N PRO A 109 4.03 -9.70 1.79
CA PRO A 109 4.88 -10.86 1.98
C PRO A 109 6.19 -10.72 1.20
N THR A 110 7.25 -11.37 1.68
CA THR A 110 8.57 -11.35 1.05
C THR A 110 8.55 -11.79 -0.41
N SER A 111 7.62 -12.69 -0.79
CA SER A 111 7.47 -13.20 -2.16
C SER A 111 7.11 -12.13 -3.21
N VAL A 112 6.58 -10.98 -2.78
CA VAL A 112 6.27 -9.85 -3.66
C VAL A 112 7.53 -9.09 -4.08
N PHE A 113 8.58 -9.17 -3.27
CA PHE A 113 9.85 -8.49 -3.52
C PHE A 113 10.80 -9.42 -4.28
N LEU A 114 11.15 -9.01 -5.50
CA LEU A 114 12.08 -9.73 -6.36
C LEU A 114 13.53 -9.37 -6.00
N SER A 115 14.45 -10.28 -6.29
CA SER A 115 15.90 -10.06 -6.09
C SER A 115 16.46 -8.98 -7.02
N SER A 116 15.83 -8.76 -8.18
CA SER A 116 16.17 -7.73 -9.15
C SER A 116 15.03 -6.73 -9.30
N TYR A 117 15.38 -5.46 -9.53
CA TYR A 117 14.39 -4.42 -9.80
C TYR A 117 13.63 -4.72 -11.10
N ASP A 118 12.37 -5.13 -10.99
CA ASP A 118 11.44 -5.21 -12.11
C ASP A 118 10.08 -4.66 -11.71
N PHE A 119 9.72 -3.58 -12.38
CA PHE A 119 8.55 -2.80 -12.08
C PHE A 119 7.24 -3.46 -12.55
N THR A 120 7.27 -4.13 -13.69
CA THR A 120 6.09 -4.79 -14.26
C THR A 120 5.74 -6.01 -13.43
N SER A 121 6.76 -6.79 -13.05
CA SER A 121 6.58 -7.96 -12.21
C SER A 121 6.13 -7.58 -10.80
N PHE A 122 6.69 -6.52 -10.21
CA PHE A 122 6.23 -6.02 -8.90
C PHE A 122 4.75 -5.63 -8.94
N LYS A 123 4.32 -4.84 -9.93
CA LYS A 123 2.90 -4.44 -10.07
C LYS A 123 1.98 -5.66 -10.18
N ARG A 124 2.35 -6.64 -11.01
CA ARG A 124 1.57 -7.87 -11.19
C ARG A 124 1.42 -8.64 -9.88
N GLU A 125 2.50 -8.77 -9.13
CA GLU A 125 2.53 -9.57 -7.91
C GLU A 125 1.78 -8.91 -6.75
N VAL A 126 1.90 -7.58 -6.62
CA VAL A 126 1.09 -6.78 -5.70
C VAL A 126 -0.41 -6.89 -6.03
N SER A 127 -0.78 -6.73 -7.30
CA SER A 127 -2.17 -6.90 -7.74
C SER A 127 -2.69 -8.31 -7.43
N ARG A 128 -1.90 -9.35 -7.72
CA ARG A 128 -2.25 -10.74 -7.37
C ARG A 128 -2.49 -10.91 -5.88
N HIS A 129 -1.61 -10.36 -5.04
CA HIS A 129 -1.73 -10.44 -3.58
C HIS A 129 -3.03 -9.80 -3.08
N PHE A 130 -3.37 -8.59 -3.54
CA PHE A 130 -4.62 -7.95 -3.10
C PHE A 130 -5.87 -8.60 -3.70
N SER A 131 -5.81 -9.17 -4.90
CA SER A 131 -6.96 -9.90 -5.46
C SER A 131 -7.27 -11.19 -4.71
N LEU A 132 -6.25 -11.87 -4.16
CA LEU A 132 -6.45 -13.09 -3.36
C LEU A 132 -6.96 -12.83 -1.94
N ASN A 133 -6.64 -11.66 -1.36
CA ASN A 133 -7.09 -11.26 -0.02
C ASN A 133 -8.47 -10.56 -0.03
N LEU A 134 -9.08 -10.39 -1.21
CA LEU A 134 -10.43 -9.80 -1.40
C LEU A 134 -11.52 -10.87 -1.63
N ARG A 135 -11.20 -12.15 -1.48
CA ARG A 135 -12.15 -13.27 -1.50
C ARG A 135 -12.45 -13.78 -0.10
#